data_AF-A0AA51IHZ8-F1
#
_entry.id   AF-A0AA51IHZ8-F1
#
_cell.length_a   1.000
_cell.length_b   1.000
_cell.length_c   1.000
_cell.angle_alpha   90.00
_cell.angle_beta   90.00
_cell.angle_gamma   90.00
#
_symmetry.space_group_name_H-M   'P 1'
#
loop_
_entity.id
_entity.type
_entity.pdbx_description
1 polymer ?
#
loop_
_entity_poly.entity_id
_entity_poly.type
_entity_poly.pdbx_seq_one_letter_code
_entity_poly.pdbx_strand_id
1 'polypeptide(L)'
;QQTAEMDHTDNDCLLIAVLTHGELGLLYAKDTHYKADNLWYYFTADKCPSLAGKPKLFFIQACQGDKLDGGITLVNRTETDGSSNASYKIPIHADFLVVFSTVPGYFSWRNTTRGSWFMQALCEELRHSGTEHNILTLLTFVAQRVALDYESNTPDILPMHQQKQVPCITSMLTRLLV
;
A
#
# COMPACT_ATOMS: atom_id res chain seq x y z
N GLN A 1 -17.44 8.82 2.52
CA GLN A 1 -17.90 10.22 2.42
C GLN A 1 -17.95 10.90 3.79
N GLN A 2 -18.68 10.38 4.78
CA GLN A 2 -18.81 11.01 6.12
C GLN A 2 -17.46 11.39 6.76
N THR A 3 -16.43 10.55 6.70
CA THR A 3 -15.09 10.87 7.24
C THR A 3 -14.44 12.08 6.56
N ALA A 4 -14.66 12.27 5.25
CA ALA A 4 -14.09 13.40 4.52
C ALA A 4 -14.72 14.75 4.90
N GLU A 5 -15.94 14.71 5.44
CA GLU A 5 -16.71 15.89 5.86
C GLU A 5 -16.42 16.28 7.32
N MET A 6 -15.65 15.48 8.06
CA MET A 6 -15.21 15.80 9.42
C MET A 6 -14.18 16.94 9.43
N ASP A 7 -14.09 17.65 10.56
CA ASP A 7 -13.00 18.61 10.77
C ASP A 7 -11.74 17.86 11.23
N HIS A 8 -10.71 17.89 10.39
CA HIS A 8 -9.41 17.26 10.63
C HIS A 8 -8.35 18.26 11.08
N THR A 9 -8.73 19.49 11.46
CA THR A 9 -7.77 20.57 11.80
C THR A 9 -6.80 20.14 12.89
N ASP A 10 -7.27 19.38 13.88
CA ASP A 10 -6.46 18.90 15.02
C ASP A 10 -5.81 17.52 14.79
N ASN A 11 -5.96 16.90 13.61
CA ASN A 11 -5.32 15.64 13.27
C ASN A 11 -3.99 15.83 12.53
N ASP A 12 -3.02 14.95 12.75
CA ASP A 12 -1.73 15.00 12.04
C ASP A 12 -1.82 14.44 10.62
N CYS A 13 -2.62 13.39 10.43
CA CYS A 13 -2.78 12.68 9.16
C CYS A 13 -4.12 11.92 9.09
N LEU A 14 -4.39 11.32 7.92
CA LEU A 14 -5.47 10.35 7.71
C LEU A 14 -4.88 8.99 7.33
N LEU A 15 -5.40 7.92 7.91
CA LEU A 15 -5.09 6.55 7.50
C LEU A 15 -6.38 5.79 7.18
N ILE A 16 -6.43 5.16 6.01
CA ILE A 16 -7.50 4.28 5.58
C ILE A 16 -6.91 2.92 5.21
N ALA A 17 -7.38 1.86 5.86
CA ALA A 17 -7.02 0.48 5.55
C ALA A 17 -8.23 -0.26 4.97
N VAL A 18 -8.07 -0.89 3.80
CA VAL A 18 -9.11 -1.66 3.12
C VAL A 18 -8.59 -3.07 2.88
N LEU A 19 -9.27 -4.07 3.45
CA LEU A 19 -8.94 -5.48 3.32
C LEU A 19 -10.13 -6.20 2.69
N THR A 20 -10.02 -6.57 1.42
CA THR A 20 -11.15 -7.15 0.68
C THR A 20 -10.69 -8.01 -0.51
N HIS A 21 -11.65 -8.62 -1.20
CA HIS A 21 -11.45 -9.16 -2.54
C HIS A 21 -11.38 -8.01 -3.55
N GLY A 22 -10.65 -8.22 -4.64
CA GLY A 22 -10.42 -7.20 -5.64
C GLY A 22 -9.99 -7.81 -6.96
N GLU A 23 -10.00 -6.96 -7.97
CA GLU A 23 -9.34 -7.17 -9.25
C GLU A 23 -8.72 -5.84 -9.70
N LEU A 24 -8.12 -5.80 -10.89
CA LEU A 24 -7.37 -4.63 -11.35
C LEU A 24 -8.22 -3.35 -11.30
N GLY A 25 -7.89 -2.44 -10.38
CA GLY A 25 -8.58 -1.17 -10.20
C GLY A 25 -9.95 -1.23 -9.51
N LEU A 26 -10.43 -2.42 -9.10
CA LEU A 26 -11.73 -2.63 -8.47
C LEU A 26 -11.59 -3.31 -7.10
N LEU A 27 -12.40 -2.86 -6.16
CA LEU A 27 -12.50 -3.37 -4.79
C LEU A 27 -13.93 -3.85 -4.53
N TYR A 28 -14.08 -4.95 -3.82
CA TYR A 28 -15.39 -5.53 -3.52
C TYR A 28 -15.87 -5.05 -2.15
N ALA A 29 -17.12 -4.62 -2.09
CA ALA A 29 -17.91 -4.54 -0.87
C ALA A 29 -18.79 -5.79 -0.76
N LYS A 30 -19.60 -5.87 0.30
CA LYS A 30 -20.49 -7.02 0.53
C LYS A 30 -21.54 -7.19 -0.59
N ASP A 31 -21.98 -6.08 -1.17
CA ASP A 31 -23.09 -5.96 -2.10
C ASP A 31 -22.66 -5.72 -3.55
N THR A 32 -21.62 -4.90 -3.77
CA THR A 32 -21.13 -4.56 -5.10
C THR A 32 -19.62 -4.29 -5.11
N HIS A 33 -19.03 -4.15 -6.29
CA HIS A 33 -17.67 -3.64 -6.46
C HIS A 33 -17.68 -2.13 -6.73
N TYR A 34 -16.56 -1.47 -6.43
CA TYR A 34 -16.34 -0.06 -6.67
C TYR A 34 -14.88 0.19 -7.06
N LYS A 35 -14.61 1.29 -7.77
CA LYS A 35 -13.26 1.64 -8.16
C LYS A 35 -12.43 2.09 -6.96
N ALA A 36 -11.15 1.70 -6.92
CA ALA A 36 -10.26 2.03 -5.81
C ALA A 36 -10.09 3.55 -5.62
N ASP A 37 -10.14 4.32 -6.71
CA ASP A 37 -10.03 5.79 -6.69
C ASP A 37 -11.14 6.50 -5.90
N ASN A 38 -12.31 5.88 -5.78
CA ASN A 38 -13.38 6.37 -4.91
C ASN A 38 -12.96 6.48 -3.44
N LEU A 39 -11.93 5.73 -2.99
CA LEU A 39 -11.43 5.80 -1.62
C LEU A 39 -10.78 7.16 -1.33
N TRP A 40 -9.97 7.68 -2.26
CA TRP A 40 -9.23 8.92 -2.06
C TRP A 40 -9.87 10.14 -2.72
N TYR A 41 -10.85 9.94 -3.61
CA TYR A 41 -11.52 11.00 -4.35
C TYR A 41 -12.04 12.14 -3.47
N TYR A 42 -12.60 11.83 -2.31
CA TYR A 42 -13.20 12.82 -1.40
C TYR A 42 -12.18 13.53 -0.49
N PHE A 43 -10.92 13.11 -0.48
CA PHE A 43 -9.89 13.65 0.41
C PHE A 43 -8.92 14.60 -0.30
N THR A 44 -9.20 14.98 -1.54
CA THR A 44 -8.43 16.00 -2.26
C THR A 44 -8.57 17.36 -1.56
N ALA A 45 -7.57 18.23 -1.70
CA ALA A 45 -7.52 19.49 -0.94
C ALA A 45 -8.73 20.42 -1.20
N ASP A 46 -9.35 20.34 -2.37
CA ASP A 46 -10.59 21.05 -2.73
C ASP A 46 -11.84 20.52 -2.02
N LYS A 47 -11.86 19.23 -1.63
CA LYS A 47 -13.03 18.57 -1.01
C LYS A 47 -12.87 18.37 0.49
N CYS A 48 -11.64 18.26 0.98
CA CYS A 48 -11.33 18.14 2.40
C CYS A 48 -10.22 19.14 2.79
N PRO A 49 -10.53 20.45 2.91
CA PRO A 49 -9.54 21.48 3.18
C PRO A 49 -8.81 21.31 4.52
N SER A 50 -9.48 20.75 5.54
CA SER A 50 -8.88 20.47 6.86
C SER A 50 -7.75 19.43 6.82
N LEU A 51 -7.65 18.64 5.74
CA LEU A 51 -6.53 17.72 5.47
C LEU A 51 -5.52 18.27 4.44
N ALA A 52 -5.69 19.49 3.92
CA ALA A 52 -4.73 20.05 2.96
C ALA A 52 -3.33 20.17 3.60
N GLY A 53 -2.30 19.68 2.91
CA GLY A 53 -0.93 19.66 3.42
C GLY A 53 -0.62 18.54 4.44
N LYS A 54 -1.62 17.72 4.81
CA LYS A 54 -1.46 16.60 5.75
C LYS A 54 -1.37 15.25 5.02
N PRO A 55 -0.55 14.29 5.47
CA PRO A 55 -0.47 12.98 4.84
C PRO A 55 -1.80 12.21 4.84
N LYS A 56 -2.12 11.56 3.73
CA LYS A 56 -3.31 10.71 3.55
C LYS A 56 -2.87 9.34 3.07
N LEU A 57 -2.85 8.39 3.99
CA LEU A 57 -2.28 7.06 3.81
C LEU A 57 -3.39 6.04 3.51
N PHE A 58 -3.24 5.29 2.43
CA PHE A 58 -4.19 4.25 2.01
C PHE A 58 -3.45 2.92 1.91
N PHE A 59 -3.84 1.95 2.73
CA PHE A 59 -3.30 0.60 2.72
C PHE A 59 -4.37 -0.37 2.21
N ILE A 60 -4.14 -0.97 1.05
CA ILE A 60 -5.14 -1.74 0.32
C ILE A 60 -4.63 -3.17 0.14
N GLN A 61 -5.21 -4.09 0.91
CA GLN A 61 -5.03 -5.52 0.77
C GLN A 61 -6.17 -6.05 -0.11
N ALA A 62 -5.88 -6.21 -1.40
CA ALA A 62 -6.79 -6.80 -2.38
C ALA A 62 -5.99 -7.39 -3.55
N CYS A 63 -6.52 -8.42 -4.21
CA CYS A 63 -5.95 -8.88 -5.48
C CYS A 63 -6.08 -7.75 -6.52
N GLN A 64 -5.10 -7.65 -7.42
CA GLN A 64 -5.13 -6.70 -8.55
C GLN A 64 -5.19 -7.44 -9.89
N GLY A 65 -5.47 -8.74 -9.87
CA GLY A 65 -5.54 -9.63 -11.03
C GLY A 65 -5.17 -11.05 -10.65
N ASP A 66 -5.07 -11.92 -11.66
CA ASP A 66 -4.92 -13.37 -11.47
C ASP A 66 -3.53 -13.88 -11.85
N LYS A 67 -2.59 -13.00 -12.20
CA LYS A 67 -1.21 -13.43 -12.49
C LYS A 67 -0.52 -13.88 -11.22
N LEU A 68 0.27 -14.93 -11.34
CA LEU A 68 1.08 -15.47 -10.26
C LEU A 68 2.54 -15.09 -10.54
N ASP A 69 3.26 -14.71 -9.48
CA ASP A 69 4.68 -14.36 -9.56
C ASP A 69 5.52 -15.58 -9.19
N GLY A 70 6.08 -16.27 -10.18
CA GLY A 70 6.92 -17.45 -9.96
C GLY A 70 8.28 -17.12 -9.34
N GLY A 71 8.62 -15.84 -9.16
CA GLY A 71 9.92 -15.39 -8.74
C GLY A 71 11.03 -15.70 -9.76
N ILE A 72 12.20 -15.12 -9.55
CA ILE A 72 13.44 -15.46 -10.27
C ILE A 72 14.59 -15.56 -9.27
N THR A 73 15.52 -16.49 -9.47
CA THR A 73 16.75 -16.57 -8.69
C THR A 73 17.75 -15.53 -9.20
N LEU A 74 18.05 -14.50 -8.41
CA LEU A 74 18.99 -13.43 -8.79
C LEU A 74 20.43 -13.70 -8.31
N VAL A 75 21.40 -13.28 -9.12
CA VAL A 75 22.83 -13.16 -8.76
C VAL A 75 23.24 -11.68 -8.94
N ASN A 76 23.45 -10.99 -7.80
CA ASN A 76 23.86 -9.58 -7.59
C ASN A 76 22.89 -8.42 -7.96
N ARG A 77 22.96 -7.33 -7.16
CA ARG A 77 22.06 -6.15 -7.16
C ARG A 77 22.83 -4.86 -7.46
N THR A 78 22.17 -3.86 -8.05
CA THR A 78 22.68 -2.47 -8.20
C THR A 78 21.63 -1.48 -7.71
N GLU A 79 22.09 -0.38 -7.11
CA GLU A 79 21.29 0.68 -6.46
C GLU A 79 21.35 2.00 -7.24
N THR A 80 20.35 2.86 -7.08
CA THR A 80 20.40 4.27 -7.50
C THR A 80 19.53 5.15 -6.62
N ASP A 81 20.07 6.32 -6.28
CA ASP A 81 19.55 7.38 -5.43
C ASP A 81 19.46 8.72 -6.22
N GLY A 82 18.54 9.60 -5.81
CA GLY A 82 18.36 10.91 -6.44
C GLY A 82 17.61 11.90 -5.54
N SER A 83 18.14 13.12 -5.45
CA SER A 83 17.64 14.24 -4.61
C SER A 83 17.34 15.49 -5.45
N SER A 84 16.43 16.37 -4.99
CA SER A 84 16.51 17.85 -5.10
C SER A 84 15.25 18.55 -4.52
N ASN A 85 15.44 19.80 -4.08
CA ASN A 85 14.51 20.63 -3.29
C ASN A 85 14.04 21.84 -4.12
N ALA A 86 12.72 22.11 -4.19
CA ALA A 86 12.13 23.32 -4.77
C ALA A 86 10.81 23.68 -4.07
N SER A 87 10.44 24.96 -4.03
CA SER A 87 9.15 25.43 -3.54
C SER A 87 8.12 25.39 -4.67
N TYR A 88 6.93 24.83 -4.44
CA TYR A 88 5.91 24.63 -5.49
C TYR A 88 4.47 24.72 -4.99
N LYS A 89 3.60 25.09 -5.93
CA LYS A 89 2.14 25.00 -5.81
C LYS A 89 1.75 23.52 -5.81
N ILE A 90 1.11 23.09 -4.74
CA ILE A 90 0.84 21.68 -4.47
C ILE A 90 -0.33 21.21 -5.37
N PRO A 91 -0.17 20.11 -6.15
CA PRO A 91 -1.28 19.51 -6.91
C PRO A 91 -2.43 19.07 -6.00
N ILE A 92 -3.67 19.05 -6.51
CA ILE A 92 -4.86 18.60 -5.76
C ILE A 92 -4.76 17.18 -5.16
N HIS A 93 -3.83 16.37 -5.68
CA HIS A 93 -3.54 14.99 -5.27
C HIS A 93 -2.19 14.83 -4.54
N ALA A 94 -1.63 15.91 -3.99
CA ALA A 94 -0.44 15.78 -3.17
C ALA A 94 -0.73 15.24 -1.77
N ASP A 95 0.33 14.78 -1.11
CA ASP A 95 0.31 14.24 0.24
C ASP A 95 -0.51 12.94 0.37
N PHE A 96 -0.71 12.25 -0.75
CA PHE A 96 -1.24 10.89 -0.78
C PHE A 96 -0.12 9.86 -0.75
N LEU A 97 -0.32 8.80 0.01
CA LEU A 97 0.45 7.57 -0.07
C LEU A 97 -0.54 6.42 -0.27
N VAL A 98 -0.45 5.71 -1.38
CA VAL A 98 -1.31 4.56 -1.68
C VAL A 98 -0.44 3.32 -1.80
N VAL A 99 -0.72 2.32 -0.97
CA VAL A 99 0.02 1.06 -0.91
C VAL A 99 -0.94 -0.08 -1.20
N PHE A 100 -0.71 -0.78 -2.30
CA PHE A 100 -1.39 -2.03 -2.60
C PHE A 100 -0.53 -3.21 -2.14
N SER A 101 -1.16 -4.25 -1.62
CA SER A 101 -0.48 -5.46 -1.14
C SER A 101 0.22 -6.26 -2.25
N THR A 102 -0.13 -6.03 -3.50
CA THR A 102 0.45 -6.67 -4.68
C THR A 102 0.54 -5.68 -5.84
N VAL A 103 1.42 -5.94 -6.80
CA VAL A 103 1.54 -5.15 -8.03
C VAL A 103 0.33 -5.33 -8.96
N PRO A 104 -0.03 -4.31 -9.77
CA PRO A 104 -1.14 -4.40 -10.71
C PRO A 104 -1.09 -5.64 -11.60
N GLY A 105 -2.19 -6.39 -11.67
CA GLY A 105 -2.31 -7.61 -12.45
C GLY A 105 -1.99 -8.90 -11.70
N TYR A 106 -1.47 -8.84 -10.48
CA TYR A 106 -1.03 -10.01 -9.72
C TYR A 106 -1.95 -10.35 -8.56
N PHE A 107 -1.87 -11.61 -8.15
CA PHE A 107 -2.60 -12.17 -7.03
C PHE A 107 -2.06 -11.64 -5.69
N SER A 108 -2.92 -11.56 -4.66
CA SER A 108 -2.50 -11.24 -3.29
C SER A 108 -2.80 -12.39 -2.34
N TRP A 109 -1.76 -12.93 -1.72
CA TRP A 109 -1.81 -14.11 -0.89
C TRP A 109 -2.32 -13.81 0.50
N ARG A 110 -3.29 -14.62 0.94
CA ARG A 110 -3.82 -14.61 2.30
C ARG A 110 -3.76 -16.01 2.89
N ASN A 111 -3.12 -16.12 4.05
CA ASN A 111 -3.26 -17.30 4.88
C ASN A 111 -4.54 -17.16 5.72
N THR A 112 -5.40 -18.18 5.71
CA THR A 112 -6.71 -18.15 6.40
C THR A 112 -6.60 -18.12 7.92
N THR A 113 -5.48 -18.53 8.50
CA THR A 113 -5.26 -18.56 9.96
C THR A 113 -4.31 -17.46 10.44
N ARG A 114 -3.28 -17.13 9.66
CA ARG A 114 -2.26 -16.14 10.04
C ARG A 114 -2.52 -14.74 9.48
N GLY A 115 -3.44 -14.57 8.54
CA GLY A 115 -3.66 -13.32 7.80
C GLY A 115 -2.80 -13.20 6.55
N SER A 116 -2.91 -12.08 5.83
CA SER A 116 -2.12 -11.81 4.61
C SER A 116 -0.67 -11.47 4.92
N TRP A 117 0.25 -11.89 4.04
CA TRP A 117 1.69 -11.64 4.17
C TRP A 117 2.01 -10.15 4.31
N PHE A 118 1.38 -9.32 3.47
CA PHE A 118 1.55 -7.86 3.50
C PHE A 118 1.14 -7.25 4.86
N MET A 119 -0.05 -7.56 5.37
CA MET A 119 -0.50 -7.01 6.65
C MET A 119 0.31 -7.50 7.86
N GLN A 120 0.80 -8.74 7.83
CA GLN A 120 1.72 -9.23 8.86
C GLN A 120 3.01 -8.41 8.87
N ALA A 121 3.66 -8.31 7.71
CA ALA A 121 4.88 -7.54 7.55
C ALA A 121 4.70 -6.06 7.91
N LEU A 122 3.60 -5.43 7.46
CA LEU A 122 3.28 -4.04 7.78
C LEU A 122 3.14 -3.81 9.29
N CYS A 123 2.38 -4.66 9.98
CA CYS A 123 2.19 -4.55 11.42
C CYS A 123 3.49 -4.81 12.20
N GLU A 124 4.36 -5.69 11.71
CA GLU A 124 5.65 -5.98 12.34
C GLU A 124 6.61 -4.80 12.21
N GLU A 125 6.78 -4.23 11.01
CA GLU A 125 7.66 -3.07 10.80
C GLU A 125 7.16 -1.82 11.54
N LEU A 126 5.85 -1.55 11.50
CA LEU A 126 5.26 -0.43 12.25
C LEU A 126 5.44 -0.58 13.77
N ARG A 127 5.38 -1.80 14.30
CA ARG A 127 5.52 -2.04 15.74
C ARG A 127 6.95 -1.84 16.23
N HIS A 128 7.94 -2.25 15.45
CA HIS A 128 9.34 -2.24 15.90
C HIS A 128 10.09 -0.98 15.51
N SER A 129 9.78 -0.41 14.34
CA SER A 129 10.56 0.69 13.74
C SER A 129 9.71 1.90 13.37
N GLY A 130 8.42 1.88 13.70
CA GLY A 130 7.43 2.91 13.34
C GLY A 130 7.76 4.33 13.80
N THR A 131 8.55 4.47 14.86
CA THR A 131 8.96 5.77 15.44
C THR A 131 10.40 6.16 15.13
N GLU A 132 11.14 5.28 14.45
CA GLU A 132 12.58 5.46 14.19
C GLU A 132 12.86 5.81 12.72
N HIS A 133 12.00 5.36 11.82
CA HIS A 133 12.19 5.47 10.38
C HIS A 133 11.00 6.18 9.74
N ASN A 134 11.27 6.90 8.65
CA ASN A 134 10.21 7.48 7.85
C ASN A 134 9.36 6.37 7.17
N ILE A 135 8.11 6.69 6.85
CA ILE A 135 7.15 5.74 6.31
C ILE A 135 7.62 5.02 5.03
N LEU A 136 8.39 5.67 4.15
CA LEU A 136 8.86 5.05 2.91
C LEU A 136 9.98 4.05 3.17
N THR A 137 10.85 4.33 4.14
CA THR A 137 11.84 3.36 4.61
C THR A 137 11.15 2.15 5.25
N LEU A 138 10.15 2.36 6.10
CA LEU A 138 9.36 1.28 6.67
C LEU A 138 8.70 0.42 5.60
N LEU A 139 8.08 1.04 4.60
CA LEU A 139 7.44 0.30 3.51
C LEU A 139 8.43 -0.45 2.62
N THR A 140 9.68 0.02 2.54
CA THR A 140 10.76 -0.72 1.88
C THR A 140 11.10 -1.99 2.66
N PHE A 141 11.18 -1.93 3.99
CA PHE A 141 11.37 -3.12 4.83
C PHE A 141 10.18 -4.08 4.74
N VAL A 142 8.94 -3.56 4.69
CA VAL A 142 7.75 -4.37 4.45
C VAL A 142 7.86 -5.09 3.10
N ALA A 143 8.24 -4.39 2.04
CA ALA A 143 8.40 -4.99 0.71
C ALA A 143 9.48 -6.08 0.70
N GLN A 144 10.61 -5.83 1.36
CA GLN A 144 11.68 -6.80 1.53
C GLN A 144 11.21 -8.05 2.27
N ARG A 145 10.52 -7.88 3.40
CA ARG A 145 9.99 -8.98 4.22
C ARG A 145 8.99 -9.83 3.42
N VAL A 146 8.05 -9.18 2.72
CA VAL A 146 7.06 -9.88 1.87
C VAL A 146 7.76 -10.66 0.76
N ALA A 147 8.79 -10.10 0.12
CA ALA A 147 9.50 -10.75 -0.97
C ALA A 147 10.41 -11.91 -0.52
N LEU A 148 11.05 -11.80 0.64
CA LEU A 148 12.03 -12.78 1.11
C LEU A 148 11.41 -13.89 1.96
N ASP A 149 10.57 -13.52 2.93
CA ASP A 149 10.15 -14.45 4.00
C ASP A 149 8.90 -15.25 3.64
N TYR A 150 8.19 -14.85 2.57
CA TYR A 150 6.94 -15.46 2.18
C TYR A 150 7.02 -16.12 0.81
N GLU A 151 6.45 -17.32 0.73
CA GLU A 151 6.33 -18.13 -0.47
C GLU A 151 5.09 -19.02 -0.33
N SER A 152 4.35 -19.22 -1.42
CA SER A 152 3.15 -20.05 -1.38
C SER A 152 3.53 -21.54 -1.33
N ASN A 153 2.86 -22.30 -0.46
CA ASN A 153 3.12 -23.72 -0.30
C ASN A 153 1.87 -24.56 -0.60
N THR A 154 1.60 -24.78 -1.88
CA THR A 154 0.52 -25.65 -2.36
C THR A 154 1.06 -26.71 -3.32
N PRO A 155 1.79 -27.74 -2.84
CA PRO A 155 2.45 -28.72 -3.70
C PRO A 155 1.46 -29.50 -4.58
N ASP A 156 0.20 -29.63 -4.11
CA ASP A 156 -0.89 -30.28 -4.84
C ASP A 156 -1.45 -29.44 -6.00
N ILE A 157 -1.14 -28.14 -6.05
CA ILE A 157 -1.58 -27.20 -7.08
C ILE A 157 -0.34 -26.51 -7.65
N LEU A 158 0.36 -27.20 -8.57
CA LEU A 158 1.64 -26.76 -9.12
C LEU A 158 1.68 -25.29 -9.59
N PRO A 159 0.66 -24.76 -10.32
CA PRO A 159 0.69 -23.35 -10.73
C PRO A 159 0.69 -22.37 -9.56
N MET A 160 0.17 -22.78 -8.40
CA MET A 160 0.05 -21.96 -7.20
C MET A 160 1.17 -22.23 -6.18
N HIS A 161 2.06 -23.20 -6.43
CA HIS A 161 3.19 -23.52 -5.57
C HIS A 161 4.39 -22.59 -5.85
N GLN A 162 5.17 -22.27 -4.81
CA GLN A 162 6.40 -21.48 -4.89
C GLN A 162 6.24 -20.08 -5.50
N GLN A 163 5.05 -19.50 -5.33
CA GLN A 163 4.77 -18.15 -5.80
C GLN A 163 5.17 -17.11 -4.76
N LYS A 164 5.59 -15.96 -5.25
CA LYS A 164 6.06 -14.81 -4.50
C LYS A 164 5.03 -13.68 -4.54
N GLN A 165 5.33 -12.61 -3.81
CA GLN A 165 4.54 -11.39 -3.78
C GLN A 165 5.46 -10.21 -3.47
N VAL A 166 5.12 -9.04 -3.99
CA VAL A 166 5.70 -7.76 -3.55
C VAL A 166 4.61 -6.69 -3.54
N PRO A 167 4.52 -5.84 -2.51
CA PRO A 167 3.59 -4.74 -2.49
C PRO A 167 3.97 -3.64 -3.49
N CYS A 168 2.97 -2.87 -3.93
CA CYS A 168 3.16 -1.71 -4.80
C CYS A 168 2.94 -0.42 -4.01
N ILE A 169 3.97 0.43 -3.95
CA ILE A 169 3.98 1.67 -3.19
C ILE A 169 3.93 2.84 -4.17
N THR A 170 2.88 3.65 -4.11
CA THR A 170 2.72 4.88 -4.91
C THR A 170 2.68 6.07 -3.95
N SER A 171 3.71 6.91 -4.01
CA SER A 171 3.85 8.07 -3.13
C SER A 171 3.75 9.38 -3.89
N MET A 172 2.90 10.27 -3.39
CA MET A 172 2.82 11.69 -3.74
C MET A 172 3.10 12.57 -2.52
N LEU A 173 3.75 12.01 -1.48
CA LEU A 173 4.16 12.74 -0.30
C LEU A 173 5.17 13.82 -0.67
N THR A 174 4.98 15.03 -0.15
CA THR A 174 5.87 16.17 -0.39
C THR A 174 6.93 16.34 0.70
N ARG A 175 6.84 15.55 1.78
CA ARG A 175 7.70 15.60 2.97
C ARG A 175 7.98 14.19 3.47
N LEU A 176 9.10 14.02 4.19
CA LEU A 176 9.33 12.82 4.98
C LEU A 176 8.30 12.78 6.12
N LEU A 177 7.56 11.68 6.20
CA LEU A 177 6.66 11.37 7.31
C LEU A 177 7.43 10.50 8.30
N VAL A 178 7.77 11.08 9.45
CA VAL A 178 8.58 10.48 10.53
C VAL A 178 7.74 10.34 11.79
#